data_AF-A0A970ECS7-F1
#
_entry.id   AF-A0A970ECS7-F1
#
_cell.length_a   1.000
_cell.length_b   1.000
_cell.length_c   1.000
_cell.angle_alpha   90.00
_cell.angle_beta   90.00
_cell.angle_gamma   90.00
#
_symmetry.space_group_name_H-M   'P 1'
#
loop_
_entity.id
_entity.type
_entity.pdbx_description
1 polymer ?
#
loop_
_entity_poly.entity_id
_entity_poly.type
_entity_poly.pdbx_seq_one_letter_code
_entity_poly.pdbx_strand_id
1 'polypeptide(L)'
;MKAVIGDDLTFPAGSQLESFRKSGIPFIRDIPWGTHLSVFYESDDDLPALAIPFLATGLENNEFCIWIVDDSLSPSAALQLLQKNVPALKRTQIEVMTPADWYLQYGGFRGDRIIAGWIEKIEAALAQGYEGIRVCGSTAWLREKHWKKFLAYEQEIQKAIGFLKLIALCPYQLSKCELPDILDIVRNHHFSFLKNNIDWKYLNSTTSYEHVNLMGKMAANVAHEIRNPLTTVRGFIQLLGKKYELSLYRDYFTLMLEELDRANVTIAEYLSLTKELEKDIKLHDLNEIVHTILPLLQADAVTEGKDVVFPPEKLRRLLWMPGISGR
;
A
#
# COMPACT_ATOMS: atom_id res chain seq x y z
N MET A 1 -31.23 4.97 -14.03
CA MET A 1 -30.50 5.45 -15.23
C MET A 1 -29.14 4.75 -15.18
N LYS A 2 -28.86 3.82 -16.10
CA LYS A 2 -27.65 2.96 -16.07
C LYS A 2 -26.48 3.73 -16.70
N ALA A 3 -25.35 3.84 -15.99
CA ALA A 3 -24.12 4.36 -16.57
C ALA A 3 -23.32 3.19 -17.14
N VAL A 4 -23.02 3.26 -18.44
CA VAL A 4 -22.20 2.29 -19.18
C VAL A 4 -20.77 2.81 -19.18
N ILE A 5 -19.82 2.05 -18.64
CA ILE A 5 -18.39 2.27 -18.83
C ILE A 5 -17.75 0.90 -19.09
N GLY A 6 -17.34 0.65 -20.33
CA GLY A 6 -16.65 -0.57 -20.77
C GLY A 6 -17.61 -1.73 -21.05
N ASP A 7 -17.64 -2.19 -22.29
CA ASP A 7 -18.56 -3.23 -22.76
C ASP A 7 -18.43 -4.52 -21.89
N ASP A 8 -19.58 -4.92 -21.32
CA ASP A 8 -19.88 -6.14 -20.55
C ASP A 8 -19.75 -6.17 -19.01
N LEU A 9 -19.42 -5.09 -18.30
CA LEU A 9 -19.56 -5.05 -16.82
C LEU A 9 -20.55 -3.98 -16.36
N THR A 10 -21.77 -4.41 -16.00
CA THR A 10 -22.79 -3.53 -15.41
C THR A 10 -22.72 -3.55 -13.88
N PHE A 11 -22.31 -2.45 -13.26
CA PHE A 11 -22.36 -2.29 -11.80
C PHE A 11 -23.77 -1.87 -11.32
N PRO A 12 -24.21 -2.29 -10.12
CA PRO A 12 -25.44 -1.79 -9.53
C PRO A 12 -25.34 -0.27 -9.30
N ALA A 13 -26.31 0.50 -9.82
CA ALA A 13 -26.42 1.92 -9.50
C ALA A 13 -27.00 2.07 -8.09
N GLY A 14 -26.20 2.48 -7.11
CA GLY A 14 -26.62 2.68 -5.72
C GLY A 14 -25.77 3.72 -4.98
N SER A 15 -26.33 4.30 -3.92
CA SER A 15 -25.61 5.13 -2.93
C SER A 15 -24.57 4.28 -2.18
N GLN A 16 -23.50 4.89 -1.68
CA GLN A 16 -22.52 4.21 -0.83
C GLN A 16 -23.22 3.44 0.31
N LEU A 17 -22.75 2.22 0.59
CA LEU A 17 -23.33 1.36 1.61
C LEU A 17 -22.95 1.87 3.02
N GLU A 18 -23.85 2.62 3.68
CA GLU A 18 -23.59 3.27 4.98
C GLU A 18 -23.59 2.33 6.20
N SER A 19 -23.72 1.01 6.01
CA SER A 19 -23.73 0.05 7.14
C SER A 19 -22.30 -0.28 7.59
N PHE A 20 -21.97 0.11 8.82
CA PHE A 20 -20.69 -0.15 9.47
C PHE A 20 -20.62 -1.55 10.09
N ARG A 21 -19.42 -2.14 10.03
CA ARG A 21 -19.10 -3.49 10.51
C ARG A 21 -17.82 -3.45 11.31
N LYS A 22 -17.71 -4.26 12.35
CA LYS A 22 -16.43 -4.42 13.06
C LYS A 22 -15.37 -4.96 12.10
N SER A 23 -14.16 -4.39 12.16
CA SER A 23 -13.11 -4.75 11.22
C SER A 23 -12.41 -6.07 11.57
N GLY A 24 -12.25 -6.36 12.88
CA GLY A 24 -11.40 -7.45 13.38
C GLY A 24 -9.91 -7.12 13.41
N ILE A 25 -9.54 -5.87 13.15
CA ILE A 25 -8.18 -5.34 13.20
C ILE A 25 -8.05 -4.44 14.45
N PRO A 26 -7.08 -4.65 15.36
CA PRO A 26 -7.08 -4.05 16.69
C PRO A 26 -7.21 -2.51 16.78
N PHE A 27 -6.75 -1.79 15.77
CA PHE A 27 -6.71 -0.32 15.72
C PHE A 27 -7.74 0.30 14.76
N ILE A 28 -8.53 -0.54 14.05
CA ILE A 28 -9.60 -0.08 13.17
C ILE A 28 -10.90 -0.63 13.76
N ARG A 29 -11.78 0.22 14.27
CA ARG A 29 -12.98 -0.29 14.95
C ARG A 29 -14.01 -0.75 13.94
N ASP A 30 -14.64 0.22 13.29
CA ASP A 30 -15.76 0.00 12.39
C ASP A 30 -15.38 0.46 10.98
N ILE A 31 -15.77 -0.32 9.98
CA ILE A 31 -15.55 -0.06 8.56
C ILE A 31 -16.84 -0.28 7.78
N PRO A 32 -17.13 0.53 6.74
CA PRO A 32 -18.30 0.31 5.90
C PRO A 32 -18.10 -0.89 4.97
N TRP A 33 -19.19 -1.37 4.38
CA TRP A 33 -19.10 -2.21 3.19
C TRP A 33 -18.33 -1.51 2.08
N GLY A 34 -17.68 -2.30 1.24
CA GLY A 34 -16.84 -1.81 0.16
C GLY A 34 -15.45 -1.35 0.59
N THR A 35 -15.03 -1.72 1.81
CA THR A 35 -13.69 -1.39 2.32
C THR A 35 -12.64 -2.33 1.74
N HIS A 36 -11.53 -1.73 1.27
CA HIS A 36 -10.36 -2.42 0.74
C HIS A 36 -9.11 -2.07 1.55
N LEU A 37 -8.56 -3.04 2.27
CA LEU A 37 -7.43 -2.87 3.18
C LEU A 37 -6.20 -3.58 2.62
N SER A 38 -5.05 -2.92 2.61
CA SER A 38 -3.75 -3.59 2.44
C SER A 38 -3.00 -3.65 3.75
N VAL A 39 -2.29 -4.76 3.97
CA VAL A 39 -1.38 -4.91 5.09
C VAL A 39 -0.06 -5.50 4.62
N PHE A 40 1.04 -4.86 4.98
CA PHE A 40 2.38 -5.35 4.74
C PHE A 40 2.88 -6.12 5.96
N TYR A 41 3.55 -7.25 5.74
CA TYR A 41 4.07 -8.11 6.79
C TYR A 41 5.46 -8.69 6.44
N GLU A 42 6.20 -9.17 7.43
CA GLU A 42 7.58 -9.64 7.26
C GLU A 42 7.67 -11.17 7.27
N SER A 43 7.03 -11.83 8.26
CA SER A 43 7.14 -13.28 8.48
C SER A 43 5.89 -14.03 8.02
N ASP A 44 6.06 -15.28 7.57
CA ASP A 44 4.92 -16.14 7.22
C ASP A 44 3.97 -16.36 8.42
N ASP A 45 4.49 -16.31 9.66
CA ASP A 45 3.69 -16.39 10.89
C ASP A 45 2.77 -15.17 11.10
N ASP A 46 3.08 -14.02 10.49
CA ASP A 46 2.23 -12.84 10.57
C ASP A 46 0.91 -13.04 9.82
N LEU A 47 0.92 -13.76 8.69
CA LEU A 47 -0.27 -13.91 7.85
C LEU A 47 -1.47 -14.53 8.61
N PRO A 48 -1.33 -15.67 9.33
CA PRO A 48 -2.40 -16.17 10.19
C PRO A 48 -2.79 -15.20 11.31
N ALA A 49 -1.82 -14.51 11.92
CA ALA A 49 -2.07 -13.56 12.99
C ALA A 49 -2.91 -12.34 12.53
N LEU A 50 -2.80 -11.98 11.24
CA LEU A 50 -3.61 -10.96 10.58
C LEU A 50 -4.99 -11.50 10.17
N ALA A 51 -5.01 -12.64 9.48
CA ALA A 51 -6.20 -13.17 8.84
C ALA A 51 -7.24 -13.69 9.85
N ILE A 52 -6.79 -14.38 10.91
CA ILE A 52 -7.70 -15.06 11.84
C ILE A 52 -8.64 -14.08 12.57
N PRO A 53 -8.16 -13.00 13.23
CA PRO A 53 -9.06 -12.05 13.90
C PRO A 53 -10.02 -11.33 12.94
N PHE A 54 -9.54 -10.99 11.75
CA PHE A 54 -10.31 -10.37 10.68
C PHE A 54 -11.46 -11.28 10.21
N LEU A 55 -11.16 -12.54 9.90
CA LEU A 55 -12.15 -13.52 9.44
C LEU A 55 -13.09 -13.95 10.57
N ALA A 56 -12.60 -14.14 11.79
CA ALA A 56 -13.42 -14.44 12.97
C ALA A 56 -14.52 -13.38 13.18
N THR A 57 -14.15 -12.11 13.05
CA THR A 57 -15.09 -10.99 13.15
C THR A 57 -16.15 -11.02 12.04
N GLY A 58 -15.77 -11.39 10.81
CA GLY A 58 -16.73 -11.58 9.72
C GLY A 58 -17.73 -12.70 10.01
N LEU A 59 -17.26 -13.82 10.54
CA LEU A 59 -18.12 -14.95 10.92
C LEU A 59 -19.14 -14.55 11.99
N GLU A 60 -18.71 -13.80 13.01
CA GLU A 60 -19.57 -13.26 14.07
C GLU A 60 -20.62 -12.27 13.52
N ASN A 61 -20.28 -11.50 12.49
CA ASN A 61 -21.16 -10.53 11.85
C ASN A 61 -22.13 -11.14 10.80
N ASN A 62 -22.25 -12.48 10.76
CA ASN A 62 -23.05 -13.22 9.76
C ASN A 62 -22.61 -12.95 8.31
N GLU A 63 -21.29 -12.91 8.07
CA GLU A 63 -20.70 -12.73 6.76
C GLU A 63 -20.16 -14.06 6.23
N PHE A 64 -20.17 -14.23 4.91
CA PHE A 64 -19.53 -15.38 4.28
C PHE A 64 -18.04 -15.08 4.09
N CYS A 65 -17.19 -15.86 4.73
CA CYS A 65 -15.75 -15.62 4.77
C CYS A 65 -15.04 -16.40 3.66
N ILE A 66 -14.04 -15.79 3.05
CA ILE A 66 -13.16 -16.43 2.07
C ILE A 66 -11.72 -16.13 2.46
N TRP A 67 -10.91 -17.18 2.60
CA TRP A 67 -9.47 -17.04 2.85
C TRP A 67 -8.70 -17.64 1.67
N ILE A 68 -8.06 -16.77 0.88
CA ILE A 68 -7.11 -17.19 -0.15
C ILE A 68 -5.73 -17.20 0.49
N VAL A 69 -5.20 -18.40 0.74
CA VAL A 69 -3.86 -18.60 1.33
C VAL A 69 -2.77 -18.53 0.27
N ASP A 70 -1.51 -18.57 0.68
CA ASP A 70 -0.37 -18.73 -0.23
C ASP A 70 0.42 -20.02 0.10
N ASP A 71 1.53 -20.22 -0.62
CA ASP A 71 2.35 -21.44 -0.52
C ASP A 71 2.92 -21.70 0.89
N SER A 72 2.95 -20.71 1.79
CA SER A 72 3.38 -20.88 3.18
C SER A 72 2.36 -21.62 4.05
N LEU A 73 1.09 -21.67 3.64
CA LEU A 73 0.00 -22.23 4.45
C LEU A 73 -1.01 -23.01 3.59
N SER A 74 -1.12 -24.32 3.83
CA SER A 74 -2.11 -25.14 3.11
C SER A 74 -3.55 -24.81 3.54
N PRO A 75 -4.56 -24.96 2.65
CA PRO A 75 -5.96 -24.72 3.01
C PRO A 75 -6.45 -25.53 4.21
N SER A 76 -5.99 -26.78 4.35
CA SER A 76 -6.34 -27.64 5.49
C SER A 76 -5.72 -27.15 6.80
N ALA A 77 -4.47 -26.70 6.78
CA ALA A 77 -3.80 -26.12 7.95
C ALA A 77 -4.45 -24.79 8.36
N ALA A 78 -4.79 -23.92 7.39
CA ALA A 78 -5.51 -22.67 7.64
C ALA A 78 -6.87 -22.90 8.31
N LEU A 79 -7.65 -23.88 7.82
CA LEU A 79 -8.91 -24.27 8.44
C LEU A 79 -8.73 -24.78 9.87
N GLN A 80 -7.67 -25.57 10.14
CA GLN A 80 -7.36 -26.05 11.49
C GLN A 80 -7.00 -24.89 12.43
N LEU A 81 -6.18 -23.94 11.97
CA LEU A 81 -5.83 -22.75 12.74
C LEU A 81 -7.06 -21.90 13.05
N LEU A 82 -7.95 -21.71 12.07
CA LEU A 82 -9.17 -20.96 12.27
C LEU A 82 -10.11 -21.66 13.25
N GLN A 83 -10.34 -22.97 13.11
CA GLN A 83 -11.19 -23.76 14.01
C GLN A 83 -10.68 -23.73 15.46
N LYS A 84 -9.37 -23.72 15.66
CA LYS A 84 -8.75 -23.61 17.00
C LYS A 84 -9.05 -22.27 17.67
N ASN A 85 -9.12 -21.19 16.89
CA ASN A 85 -9.35 -19.83 17.39
C ASN A 85 -10.83 -19.42 17.38
N VAL A 86 -11.65 -20.09 16.57
CA VAL A 86 -13.10 -19.86 16.44
C VAL A 86 -13.84 -21.20 16.64
N PRO A 87 -14.04 -21.65 17.90
CA PRO A 87 -14.63 -22.96 18.17
C PRO A 87 -16.03 -23.17 17.60
N ALA A 88 -16.81 -22.09 17.44
CA ALA A 88 -18.16 -22.09 16.88
C ALA A 88 -18.20 -21.98 15.34
N LEU A 89 -17.07 -22.20 14.65
CA LEU A 89 -16.99 -22.11 13.19
C LEU A 89 -17.98 -23.05 12.49
N LYS A 90 -18.91 -22.47 11.72
CA LYS A 90 -19.72 -23.21 10.76
C LYS A 90 -18.91 -23.41 9.48
N ARG A 91 -18.54 -24.65 9.17
CA ARG A 91 -17.76 -24.95 7.95
C ARG A 91 -18.42 -24.50 6.65
N THR A 92 -19.74 -24.34 6.64
CA THR A 92 -20.50 -23.85 5.48
C THR A 92 -20.41 -22.33 5.29
N GLN A 93 -19.89 -21.58 6.27
CA GLN A 93 -19.78 -20.12 6.24
C GLN A 93 -18.39 -19.64 5.79
N ILE A 94 -17.46 -20.55 5.54
CA ILE A 94 -16.12 -20.21 5.07
C ILE A 94 -15.63 -21.11 3.94
N GLU A 95 -14.95 -20.50 2.97
CA GLU A 95 -14.13 -21.20 2.00
C GLU A 95 -12.66 -20.84 2.18
N VAL A 96 -11.78 -21.83 2.07
CA VAL A 96 -10.33 -21.61 2.04
C VAL A 96 -9.80 -22.15 0.73
N MET A 97 -9.11 -21.30 -0.03
CA MET A 97 -8.74 -21.52 -1.42
C MET A 97 -7.28 -21.16 -1.64
N THR A 98 -6.67 -21.71 -2.68
CA THR A 98 -5.35 -21.30 -3.14
C THR A 98 -5.47 -20.19 -4.21
N PRO A 99 -4.36 -19.51 -4.55
CA PRO A 99 -4.37 -18.54 -5.64
C PRO A 99 -4.68 -19.19 -7.00
N ALA A 100 -4.36 -20.49 -7.15
CA ALA A 100 -4.70 -21.25 -8.34
C ALA A 100 -6.22 -21.43 -8.48
N ASP A 101 -6.90 -21.71 -7.37
CA ASP A 101 -8.35 -21.93 -7.33
C ASP A 101 -9.15 -20.65 -7.63
N TRP A 102 -8.58 -19.46 -7.38
CA TRP A 102 -9.29 -18.20 -7.54
C TRP A 102 -8.71 -17.27 -8.61
N TYR A 103 -7.46 -16.83 -8.45
CA TYR A 103 -6.85 -15.83 -9.32
C TYR A 103 -6.40 -16.39 -10.67
N LEU A 104 -6.08 -17.69 -10.74
CA LEU A 104 -5.54 -18.33 -11.95
C LEU A 104 -6.48 -19.36 -12.59
N GLN A 105 -7.70 -19.50 -12.07
CA GLN A 105 -8.68 -20.51 -12.51
C GLN A 105 -9.06 -20.43 -14.00
N TYR A 106 -8.80 -19.29 -14.66
CA TYR A 106 -9.12 -19.03 -16.06
C TYR A 106 -7.94 -19.27 -17.02
N GLY A 107 -7.01 -20.17 -16.67
CA GLY A 107 -5.78 -20.41 -17.45
C GLY A 107 -4.76 -19.28 -17.35
N GLY A 108 -4.88 -18.44 -16.31
CA GLY A 108 -4.05 -17.26 -16.07
C GLY A 108 -4.83 -16.13 -15.41
N PHE A 109 -4.13 -15.02 -15.11
CA PHE A 109 -4.73 -13.87 -14.43
C PHE A 109 -5.63 -13.06 -15.37
N ARG A 110 -6.92 -13.01 -15.05
CA ARG A 110 -8.00 -12.39 -15.84
C ARG A 110 -8.87 -11.51 -14.94
N GLY A 111 -8.46 -10.26 -14.75
CA GLY A 111 -9.08 -9.33 -13.80
C GLY A 111 -10.59 -9.15 -14.00
N ASP A 112 -11.03 -9.03 -15.26
CA ASP A 112 -12.43 -8.97 -15.67
C ASP A 112 -13.26 -10.14 -15.10
N ARG A 113 -12.74 -11.36 -15.23
CA ARG A 113 -13.41 -12.57 -14.77
C ARG A 113 -13.36 -12.72 -13.25
N ILE A 114 -12.25 -12.31 -12.61
CA ILE A 114 -12.12 -12.34 -11.15
C ILE A 114 -13.14 -11.40 -10.51
N ILE A 115 -13.33 -10.18 -11.04
CA ILE A 115 -14.33 -9.22 -10.54
C ILE A 115 -15.75 -9.78 -10.71
N ALA A 116 -16.07 -10.35 -11.87
CA ALA A 116 -17.37 -11.00 -12.08
C ALA A 116 -17.60 -12.14 -11.09
N GLY A 117 -16.58 -12.97 -10.84
CA GLY A 117 -16.64 -14.04 -9.84
C GLY A 117 -16.88 -13.53 -8.42
N TRP A 118 -16.32 -12.37 -8.03
CA TRP A 118 -16.64 -11.75 -6.74
C TRP A 118 -18.11 -11.33 -6.64
N ILE A 119 -18.67 -10.77 -7.71
CA ILE A 119 -20.10 -10.39 -7.76
C ILE A 119 -20.97 -11.63 -7.59
N GLU A 120 -20.69 -12.71 -8.31
CA GLU A 120 -21.43 -13.98 -8.19
C GLU A 120 -21.34 -14.57 -6.76
N LYS A 121 -20.17 -14.53 -6.13
CA LYS A 121 -19.99 -14.98 -4.73
C LYS A 121 -20.80 -14.13 -3.75
N ILE A 122 -20.86 -12.81 -3.95
CA ILE A 122 -21.69 -11.91 -3.14
C ILE A 122 -23.16 -12.29 -3.27
N GLU A 123 -23.66 -12.40 -4.50
CA GLU A 123 -25.07 -12.75 -4.76
C GLU A 123 -25.44 -14.11 -4.14
N ALA A 124 -24.57 -15.11 -4.28
CA ALA A 124 -24.78 -16.43 -3.68
C ALA A 124 -24.77 -16.40 -2.14
N ALA A 125 -23.90 -15.58 -1.52
CA ALA A 125 -23.88 -15.41 -0.07
C ALA A 125 -25.14 -14.72 0.44
N LEU A 126 -25.59 -13.66 -0.24
CA LEU A 126 -26.84 -12.96 0.08
C LEU A 126 -28.06 -13.87 -0.04
N ALA A 127 -28.12 -14.71 -1.08
CA ALA A 127 -29.19 -15.69 -1.28
C ALA A 127 -29.25 -16.75 -0.16
N GLN A 128 -28.12 -17.04 0.49
CA GLN A 128 -28.02 -17.94 1.65
C GLN A 128 -28.32 -17.25 2.99
N GLY A 129 -28.64 -15.95 2.98
CA GLY A 129 -28.97 -15.18 4.18
C GLY A 129 -27.76 -14.61 4.93
N TYR A 130 -26.57 -14.60 4.30
CA TYR A 130 -25.43 -13.84 4.81
C TYR A 130 -25.58 -12.35 4.47
N GLU A 131 -24.96 -11.49 5.28
CA GLU A 131 -25.07 -10.04 5.12
C GLU A 131 -24.19 -9.47 3.99
N GLY A 132 -23.20 -10.25 3.55
CA GLY A 132 -22.19 -9.92 2.54
C GLY A 132 -21.00 -10.89 2.62
N ILE A 133 -19.89 -10.57 1.95
CA ILE A 133 -18.68 -11.40 1.98
C ILE A 133 -17.49 -10.65 2.61
N ARG A 134 -16.63 -11.42 3.28
CA ARG A 134 -15.35 -10.94 3.84
C ARG A 134 -14.21 -11.77 3.29
N VAL A 135 -13.26 -11.11 2.64
CA VAL A 135 -12.16 -11.77 1.93
C VAL A 135 -10.84 -11.41 2.57
N CYS A 136 -10.04 -12.41 2.93
CA CYS A 136 -8.62 -12.24 3.21
C CYS A 136 -7.83 -12.96 2.11
N GLY A 137 -7.14 -12.22 1.25
CA GLY A 137 -6.46 -12.80 0.10
C GLY A 137 -4.96 -12.50 0.09
N SER A 138 -4.13 -13.49 0.41
CA SER A 138 -2.68 -13.33 0.27
C SER A 138 -2.32 -13.18 -1.21
N THR A 139 -1.46 -12.19 -1.48
CA THR A 139 -0.93 -11.91 -2.81
C THR A 139 0.52 -12.36 -2.96
N ALA A 140 1.06 -13.09 -1.98
CA ALA A 140 2.45 -13.54 -1.94
C ALA A 140 2.85 -14.53 -3.07
N TRP A 141 1.89 -14.92 -3.91
CA TRP A 141 2.08 -15.69 -5.14
C TRP A 141 2.39 -14.80 -6.37
N LEU A 142 2.17 -13.49 -6.26
CA LEU A 142 2.45 -12.54 -7.33
C LEU A 142 3.94 -12.58 -7.68
N ARG A 143 4.21 -12.83 -8.95
CA ARG A 143 5.54 -12.72 -9.56
C ARG A 143 5.54 -11.55 -10.53
N GLU A 144 6.72 -11.03 -10.84
CA GLU A 144 6.93 -9.88 -11.75
C GLU A 144 6.06 -9.96 -13.04
N LYS A 145 5.96 -11.14 -13.66
CA LYS A 145 5.16 -11.38 -14.88
C LYS A 145 3.64 -11.11 -14.75
N HIS A 146 3.10 -11.16 -13.53
CA HIS A 146 1.68 -10.96 -13.26
C HIS A 146 1.39 -9.58 -12.65
N TRP A 147 2.41 -8.87 -12.19
CA TRP A 147 2.28 -7.62 -11.44
C TRP A 147 1.44 -6.56 -12.17
N LYS A 148 1.79 -6.24 -13.42
CA LYS A 148 1.05 -5.24 -14.21
C LYS A 148 -0.43 -5.57 -14.39
N LYS A 149 -0.75 -6.85 -14.58
CA LYS A 149 -2.15 -7.31 -14.74
C LYS A 149 -2.89 -7.27 -13.41
N PHE A 150 -2.20 -7.64 -12.32
CA PHE A 150 -2.74 -7.54 -10.97
C PHE A 150 -3.04 -6.09 -10.60
N LEU A 151 -2.12 -5.17 -10.88
CA LEU A 151 -2.32 -3.74 -10.63
C LEU A 151 -3.52 -3.18 -11.39
N ALA A 152 -3.70 -3.56 -12.67
CA ALA A 152 -4.88 -3.19 -13.43
C ALA A 152 -6.17 -3.73 -12.78
N TYR A 153 -6.16 -4.97 -12.29
CA TYR A 153 -7.27 -5.54 -11.53
C TYR A 153 -7.53 -4.78 -10.22
N GLU A 154 -6.48 -4.45 -9.45
CA GLU A 154 -6.57 -3.69 -8.20
C GLU A 154 -7.24 -2.32 -8.41
N GLN A 155 -6.90 -1.64 -9.50
CA GLN A 155 -7.54 -0.38 -9.87
C GLN A 155 -9.03 -0.56 -10.22
N GLU A 156 -9.39 -1.62 -10.94
CA GLU A 156 -10.78 -1.88 -11.31
C GLU A 156 -11.63 -2.33 -10.11
N ILE A 157 -11.12 -3.24 -9.27
CA ILE A 157 -11.83 -3.63 -8.04
C ILE A 157 -11.96 -2.43 -7.10
N GLN A 158 -10.96 -1.55 -7.00
CA GLN A 158 -11.04 -0.35 -6.16
C GLN A 158 -12.16 0.61 -6.61
N LYS A 159 -12.42 0.73 -7.93
CA LYS A 159 -13.54 1.52 -8.45
C LYS A 159 -14.91 0.89 -8.13
N ALA A 160 -14.96 -0.45 -8.09
CA ALA A 160 -16.20 -1.20 -7.93
C ALA A 160 -16.56 -1.49 -6.47
N ILE A 161 -15.56 -1.73 -5.62
CA ILE A 161 -15.74 -2.33 -4.30
C ILE A 161 -16.62 -1.48 -3.40
N GLY A 162 -16.57 -0.14 -3.51
CA GLY A 162 -17.42 0.79 -2.76
C GLY A 162 -18.94 0.59 -2.95
N PHE A 163 -19.35 -0.13 -3.99
CA PHE A 163 -20.76 -0.46 -4.28
C PHE A 163 -21.12 -1.91 -3.93
N LEU A 164 -20.16 -2.69 -3.45
CA LEU A 164 -20.31 -4.11 -3.18
C LEU A 164 -20.39 -4.38 -1.67
N LYS A 165 -21.19 -5.37 -1.27
CA LYS A 165 -21.20 -5.93 0.09
C LYS A 165 -19.99 -6.86 0.30
N LEU A 166 -18.80 -6.30 0.10
CA LEU A 166 -17.50 -6.94 0.20
C LEU A 166 -16.60 -6.11 1.11
N ILE A 167 -15.90 -6.77 2.03
CA ILE A 167 -14.76 -6.21 2.76
C ILE A 167 -13.55 -7.06 2.44
N ALA A 168 -12.48 -6.45 1.94
CA ALA A 168 -11.27 -7.15 1.54
C ALA A 168 -10.07 -6.73 2.39
N LEU A 169 -9.30 -7.72 2.85
CA LEU A 169 -7.97 -7.58 3.42
C LEU A 169 -6.97 -8.27 2.48
N CYS A 170 -5.98 -7.50 2.03
CA CYS A 170 -4.95 -7.93 1.09
C CYS A 170 -3.58 -7.88 1.78
N PRO A 171 -3.09 -9.01 2.32
CA PRO A 171 -1.75 -9.10 2.88
C PRO A 171 -0.67 -9.20 1.79
N TYR A 172 0.39 -8.42 1.96
CA TYR A 172 1.55 -8.34 1.08
C TYR A 172 2.83 -8.63 1.87
N GLN A 173 3.58 -9.65 1.45
CA GLN A 173 4.85 -9.99 2.08
C GLN A 173 5.94 -9.02 1.60
N LEU A 174 6.58 -8.30 2.53
CA LEU A 174 7.55 -7.26 2.19
C LEU A 174 8.76 -7.77 1.41
N SER A 175 9.24 -8.96 1.72
CA SER A 175 10.36 -9.58 1.01
C SER A 175 10.06 -9.92 -0.46
N LYS A 176 8.79 -9.82 -0.88
CA LYS A 176 8.33 -10.12 -2.24
C LYS A 176 7.83 -8.88 -3.00
N CYS A 177 7.90 -7.69 -2.39
CA CYS A 177 7.46 -6.44 -3.01
C CYS A 177 8.66 -5.53 -3.25
N GLU A 178 8.80 -5.01 -4.46
CA GLU A 178 9.73 -3.92 -4.72
C GLU A 178 9.13 -2.57 -4.30
N LEU A 179 9.94 -1.50 -4.27
CA LEU A 179 9.42 -0.17 -3.89
C LEU A 179 8.30 0.35 -4.81
N PRO A 180 8.39 0.23 -6.16
CA PRO A 180 7.29 0.61 -7.04
C PRO A 180 6.00 -0.15 -6.71
N ASP A 181 6.13 -1.44 -6.39
CA ASP A 181 5.03 -2.32 -6.02
C ASP A 181 4.30 -1.81 -4.78
N ILE A 182 5.06 -1.47 -3.73
CA ILE A 182 4.53 -0.96 -2.47
C ILE A 182 3.80 0.38 -2.68
N LEU A 183 4.38 1.29 -3.46
CA LEU A 183 3.76 2.59 -3.76
C LEU A 183 2.44 2.42 -4.53
N ASP A 184 2.41 1.50 -5.49
CA ASP A 184 1.23 1.20 -6.26
C ASP A 184 0.13 0.53 -5.41
N ILE A 185 0.49 -0.38 -4.51
CA ILE A 185 -0.46 -0.98 -3.55
C ILE A 185 -1.08 0.12 -2.68
N VAL A 186 -0.25 0.96 -2.05
CA VAL A 186 -0.74 1.99 -1.12
C VAL A 186 -1.69 2.97 -1.80
N ARG A 187 -1.44 3.31 -3.07
CA ARG A 187 -2.31 4.20 -3.84
C ARG A 187 -3.69 3.62 -4.17
N ASN A 188 -3.79 2.29 -4.28
CA ASN A 188 -5.01 1.63 -4.74
C ASN A 188 -5.87 1.04 -3.60
N HIS A 189 -5.46 1.19 -2.34
CA HIS A 189 -6.24 0.71 -1.19
C HIS A 189 -6.76 1.89 -0.36
N HIS A 190 -7.98 1.74 0.18
CA HIS A 190 -8.57 2.74 1.08
C HIS A 190 -7.72 2.95 2.33
N PHE A 191 -7.15 1.85 2.83
CA PHE A 191 -6.25 1.87 3.96
C PHE A 191 -5.10 0.89 3.80
N SER A 192 -3.90 1.32 4.18
CA SER A 192 -2.69 0.49 4.19
C SER A 192 -2.08 0.45 5.58
N PHE A 193 -1.54 -0.70 6.00
CA PHE A 193 -0.91 -0.89 7.32
C PHE A 193 0.40 -1.66 7.21
N LEU A 194 1.30 -1.45 8.17
CA LEU A 194 2.45 -2.32 8.37
C LEU A 194 2.30 -3.09 9.69
N LYS A 195 2.41 -4.41 9.63
CA LYS A 195 2.61 -5.27 10.79
C LYS A 195 4.11 -5.44 11.03
N ASN A 196 4.58 -5.07 12.22
CA ASN A 196 5.93 -5.39 12.69
C ASN A 196 5.84 -6.29 13.95
N ASN A 197 6.93 -6.95 14.31
CA ASN A 197 7.04 -7.89 15.45
C ASN A 197 6.67 -7.31 16.82
N ILE A 198 6.59 -5.97 16.95
CA ILE A 198 6.39 -5.27 18.23
C ILE A 198 5.10 -4.41 18.23
N ASP A 199 4.60 -3.98 17.06
CA ASP A 199 3.48 -3.02 16.98
C ASP A 199 2.77 -3.02 15.61
N TRP A 200 1.61 -2.36 15.53
CA TRP A 200 0.88 -2.08 14.29
C TRP A 200 1.04 -0.61 13.91
N LYS A 201 1.37 -0.32 12.64
CA LYS A 201 1.48 1.06 12.16
C LYS A 201 0.44 1.35 11.09
N TYR A 202 -0.36 2.38 11.34
CA TYR A 202 -1.36 2.87 10.41
C TYR A 202 -0.68 3.66 9.29
N LEU A 203 -0.91 3.35 8.01
CA LEU A 203 -0.26 4.09 6.91
C LEU A 203 -1.17 5.18 6.33
N ASN A 204 -2.50 4.98 6.29
CA ASN A 204 -3.41 5.98 5.68
C ASN A 204 -3.94 7.03 6.67
N SER A 205 -3.04 7.75 7.34
CA SER A 205 -3.37 9.03 7.97
C SER A 205 -2.76 10.17 7.15
N THR A 206 -3.46 11.29 7.03
CA THR A 206 -3.04 12.51 6.32
C THR A 206 -1.78 13.18 6.91
N THR A 207 -1.03 12.48 7.77
CA THR A 207 0.25 12.89 8.33
C THR A 207 1.39 12.22 7.56
N SER A 208 2.05 13.01 6.72
CA SER A 208 3.21 12.65 5.89
C SER A 208 4.36 11.95 6.64
N TYR A 209 4.40 11.96 7.97
CA TYR A 209 5.53 11.49 8.78
C TYR A 209 5.67 9.95 8.83
N GLU A 210 4.57 9.21 8.82
CA GLU A 210 4.61 7.73 8.93
C GLU A 210 4.86 7.06 7.58
N HIS A 211 4.33 7.65 6.51
CA HIS A 211 4.73 7.36 5.12
C HIS A 211 6.24 7.50 4.93
N VAL A 212 6.82 8.61 5.41
CA VAL A 212 8.25 8.90 5.32
C VAL A 212 9.10 7.89 6.11
N ASN A 213 8.63 7.38 7.25
CA ASN A 213 9.36 6.40 8.05
C ASN A 213 9.35 4.99 7.43
N LEU A 214 8.23 4.57 6.83
CA LEU A 214 8.17 3.34 6.05
C LEU A 214 9.05 3.44 4.80
N MET A 215 8.94 4.55 4.08
CA MET A 215 9.84 4.88 2.97
C MET A 215 11.30 4.89 3.44
N GLY A 216 11.62 5.38 4.64
CA GLY A 216 12.99 5.41 5.17
C GLY A 216 13.58 4.04 5.43
N LYS A 217 12.80 3.14 6.05
CA LYS A 217 13.23 1.76 6.28
C LYS A 217 13.38 0.96 4.98
N MET A 218 12.50 1.20 4.00
CA MET A 218 12.52 0.49 2.72
C MET A 218 13.54 1.05 1.75
N ALA A 219 13.69 2.37 1.70
CA ALA A 219 14.59 3.02 0.78
C ALA A 219 16.06 2.69 1.11
N ALA A 220 16.41 2.44 2.38
CA ALA A 220 17.73 1.93 2.75
C ALA A 220 18.05 0.57 2.07
N ASN A 221 17.11 -0.37 2.03
CA ASN A 221 17.26 -1.66 1.36
C ASN A 221 17.32 -1.49 -0.17
N VAL A 222 16.43 -0.66 -0.74
CA VAL A 222 16.39 -0.36 -2.18
C VAL A 222 17.68 0.30 -2.65
N ALA A 223 18.22 1.26 -1.89
CA ALA A 223 19.48 1.88 -2.22
C ALA A 223 20.65 0.91 -2.15
N HIS A 224 20.61 -0.05 -1.21
CA HIS A 224 21.60 -1.12 -1.16
C HIS A 224 21.49 -2.02 -2.40
N GLU A 225 20.28 -2.40 -2.79
CA GLU A 225 20.03 -3.26 -3.95
C GLU A 225 20.30 -2.59 -5.30
N ILE A 226 20.10 -1.27 -5.43
CA ILE A 226 20.47 -0.50 -6.62
C ILE A 226 21.99 -0.23 -6.64
N ARG A 227 22.62 0.02 -5.48
CA ARG A 227 24.08 0.19 -5.41
C ARG A 227 24.83 -1.06 -5.85
N ASN A 228 24.28 -2.25 -5.64
CA ASN A 228 24.92 -3.52 -6.03
C ASN A 228 25.20 -3.64 -7.55
N PRO A 229 24.20 -3.55 -8.45
CA PRO A 229 24.43 -3.53 -9.88
C PRO A 229 25.24 -2.30 -10.32
N LEU A 230 25.02 -1.12 -9.74
CA LEU A 230 25.82 0.08 -10.09
C LEU A 230 27.31 -0.09 -9.73
N THR A 231 27.62 -0.73 -8.59
CA THR A 231 28.99 -1.05 -8.17
C THR A 231 29.62 -2.09 -9.09
N THR A 232 28.83 -3.09 -9.50
CA THR A 232 29.27 -4.13 -10.43
C THR A 232 29.59 -3.54 -11.80
N VAL A 233 28.70 -2.69 -12.35
CA VAL A 233 28.91 -2.00 -13.63
C VAL A 233 30.10 -1.04 -13.55
N ARG A 234 30.23 -0.27 -12.45
CA ARG A 234 31.41 0.55 -12.18
C ARG A 234 32.70 -0.27 -12.23
N GLY A 235 32.71 -1.44 -11.58
CA GLY A 235 33.85 -2.36 -11.58
C GLY A 235 34.25 -2.83 -12.98
N PHE A 236 33.27 -3.21 -13.81
CA PHE A 236 33.53 -3.58 -15.21
C PHE A 236 34.08 -2.43 -16.03
N ILE A 237 33.52 -1.22 -15.91
CA ILE A 237 34.00 -0.03 -16.62
C ILE A 237 35.45 0.29 -16.20
N GLN A 238 35.77 0.22 -14.91
CA GLN A 238 37.13 0.45 -14.41
C GLN A 238 38.13 -0.62 -14.88
N LEU A 239 37.71 -1.88 -14.97
CA LEU A 239 38.55 -2.97 -15.51
C LEU A 239 38.82 -2.78 -17.00
N LEU A 240 37.79 -2.43 -17.78
CA LEU A 240 37.90 -2.16 -19.21
C LEU A 240 38.74 -0.91 -19.49
N GLY A 241 38.59 0.15 -18.69
CA GLY A 241 39.36 1.38 -18.81
C GLY A 241 40.86 1.22 -18.53
N LYS A 242 41.29 0.11 -17.91
CA LYS A 242 42.71 -0.23 -17.71
C LYS A 242 43.35 -0.95 -18.91
N LYS A 243 42.56 -1.42 -19.88
CA LYS A 243 43.08 -2.12 -21.06
C LYS A 243 43.63 -1.11 -22.07
N TYR A 244 44.90 -1.26 -22.45
CA TYR A 244 45.57 -0.41 -23.43
C TYR A 244 44.84 -0.36 -24.78
N GLU A 245 44.30 -1.50 -25.20
CA GLU A 245 43.52 -1.70 -26.43
C GLU A 245 42.24 -0.83 -26.49
N LEU A 246 41.72 -0.41 -25.33
CA LEU A 246 40.50 0.38 -25.21
C LEU A 246 40.76 1.85 -24.86
N SER A 247 42.01 2.30 -24.96
CA SER A 247 42.42 3.68 -24.63
C SER A 247 41.67 4.75 -25.41
N LEU A 248 41.24 4.47 -26.66
CA LEU A 248 40.41 5.38 -27.47
C LEU A 248 39.03 5.66 -26.85
N TYR A 249 38.53 4.77 -25.99
CA TYR A 249 37.21 4.90 -25.35
C TYR A 249 37.27 5.50 -23.94
N ARG A 250 38.43 5.99 -23.51
CA ARG A 250 38.65 6.48 -22.16
C ARG A 250 37.64 7.56 -21.76
N ASP A 251 37.33 8.49 -22.65
CA ASP A 251 36.39 9.58 -22.36
C ASP A 251 34.95 9.06 -22.18
N TYR A 252 34.55 8.03 -22.94
CA TYR A 252 33.26 7.36 -22.74
C TYR A 252 33.20 6.61 -21.41
N PHE A 253 34.30 5.95 -21.00
CA PHE A 253 34.37 5.30 -19.68
C PHE A 253 34.27 6.32 -18.55
N THR A 254 34.93 7.47 -18.67
CA THR A 254 34.83 8.58 -17.71
C THR A 254 33.39 9.08 -17.61
N LEU A 255 32.73 9.37 -18.74
CA LEU A 255 31.34 9.82 -18.74
C LEU A 255 30.40 8.80 -18.10
N MET A 256 30.53 7.51 -18.43
CA MET A 256 29.71 6.46 -17.81
C MET A 256 29.93 6.37 -16.29
N LEU A 257 31.16 6.54 -15.82
CA LEU A 257 31.45 6.57 -14.38
C LEU A 257 30.80 7.79 -13.70
N GLU A 258 30.84 8.95 -14.33
CA GLU A 258 30.20 10.17 -13.84
C GLU A 258 28.68 10.03 -13.77
N GLU A 259 28.03 9.40 -14.76
CA GLU A 259 26.59 9.13 -14.70
C GLU A 259 26.23 8.13 -13.59
N LEU A 260 27.09 7.12 -13.35
CA LEU A 260 26.92 6.21 -12.21
C LEU A 260 27.10 6.93 -10.86
N ASP A 261 28.00 7.91 -10.77
CA ASP A 261 28.17 8.74 -9.58
C ASP A 261 26.96 9.65 -9.36
N ARG A 262 26.43 10.29 -10.41
CA ARG A 262 25.19 11.08 -10.31
C ARG A 262 24.01 10.24 -9.87
N ALA A 263 23.83 9.03 -10.41
CA ALA A 263 22.78 8.12 -9.96
C ALA A 263 22.91 7.81 -8.46
N ASN A 264 24.13 7.54 -7.96
CA ASN A 264 24.35 7.31 -6.53
C ASN A 264 24.02 8.53 -5.65
N VAL A 265 24.30 9.74 -6.13
CA VAL A 265 23.95 11.00 -5.43
C VAL A 265 22.43 11.18 -5.39
N THR A 266 21.74 11.05 -6.52
CA THR A 266 20.27 11.17 -6.57
C THR A 266 19.59 10.13 -5.68
N ILE A 267 20.09 8.90 -5.65
CA ILE A 267 19.61 7.88 -4.72
C ILE A 267 19.82 8.35 -3.29
N ALA A 268 21.02 8.79 -2.92
CA ALA A 268 21.31 9.26 -1.56
C ALA A 268 20.46 10.47 -1.13
N GLU A 269 20.15 11.39 -2.03
CA GLU A 269 19.24 12.52 -1.82
C GLU A 269 17.80 12.05 -1.63
N TYR A 270 17.32 11.09 -2.43
CA TYR A 270 16.00 10.52 -2.25
C TYR A 270 15.87 9.78 -0.91
N LEU A 271 16.95 9.13 -0.45
CA LEU A 271 17.01 8.52 0.89
C LEU A 271 17.07 9.54 2.01
N SER A 272 17.72 10.69 1.81
CA SER A 272 17.83 11.71 2.86
C SER A 272 16.49 12.37 3.17
N LEU A 273 15.58 12.44 2.19
CA LEU A 273 14.19 12.84 2.38
C LEU A 273 13.39 11.88 3.28
N THR A 274 13.91 10.67 3.49
CA THR A 274 13.26 9.59 4.24
C THR A 274 13.95 9.26 5.57
N LYS A 275 15.17 9.78 5.77
CA LYS A 275 15.95 9.58 6.99
C LYS A 275 15.41 10.50 8.07
N GLU A 276 15.18 9.95 9.26
CA GLU A 276 14.59 10.60 10.43
C GLU A 276 14.84 12.11 10.46
N LEU A 277 13.75 12.89 10.42
CA LEU A 277 13.74 14.21 11.04
C LEU A 277 13.94 13.94 12.53
N GLU A 278 15.19 13.76 12.96
CA GLU A 278 15.54 13.95 14.37
C GLU A 278 14.97 15.31 14.74
N LYS A 279 13.99 15.25 15.63
CA LYS A 279 13.21 16.40 16.08
C LYS A 279 14.14 17.32 16.87
N ASP A 280 14.90 18.16 16.18
CA ASP A 280 15.45 19.38 16.76
C ASP A 280 14.29 20.39 16.91
N ILE A 281 13.31 20.03 17.74
CA ILE A 281 12.15 20.85 18.04
C ILE A 281 12.67 22.05 18.82
N LYS A 282 12.74 23.18 18.13
CA LYS A 282 13.08 24.47 18.70
C LYS A 282 11.87 25.39 18.59
N LEU A 283 11.61 26.12 19.68
CA LEU A 283 10.64 27.21 19.67
C LEU A 283 11.07 28.23 18.61
N HIS A 284 10.24 28.44 17.60
CA HIS A 284 10.43 29.45 16.56
C HIS A 284 9.26 30.43 16.56
N ASP A 285 9.54 31.69 16.26
CA ASP A 285 8.51 32.70 16.04
C ASP A 285 7.91 32.49 14.65
N LEU A 286 6.60 32.18 14.58
CA LEU A 286 5.90 32.01 13.32
C LEU A 286 5.99 33.25 12.41
N ASN A 287 6.10 34.45 13.00
CA ASN A 287 6.27 35.67 12.21
C ASN A 287 7.59 35.63 11.44
N GLU A 288 8.68 35.12 12.03
CA GLU A 288 9.99 35.02 11.37
C GLU A 288 9.95 34.01 10.22
N ILE A 289 9.30 32.86 10.41
CA ILE A 289 9.13 31.85 9.36
C ILE A 289 8.35 32.43 8.18
N VAL A 290 7.22 33.09 8.46
CA VAL A 290 6.38 33.72 7.43
C VAL A 290 7.16 34.80 6.67
N HIS A 291 7.88 35.66 7.37
CA HIS A 291 8.71 36.69 6.73
C HIS A 291 9.84 36.10 5.87
N THR A 292 10.35 34.92 6.23
CA THR A 292 11.40 34.23 5.46
C THR A 292 10.87 33.69 4.14
N ILE A 293 9.66 33.13 4.11
CA ILE A 293 9.09 32.51 2.91
C ILE A 293 8.31 33.50 2.02
N LEU A 294 7.91 34.66 2.56
CA LEU A 294 7.11 35.66 1.86
C LEU A 294 7.73 36.18 0.55
N PRO A 295 9.06 36.45 0.45
CA PRO A 295 9.66 36.90 -0.79
C PRO A 295 9.56 35.87 -1.93
N LEU A 296 9.62 34.57 -1.61
CA LEU A 296 9.46 33.50 -2.59
C LEU A 296 8.02 33.43 -3.10
N LEU A 297 7.05 33.50 -2.18
CA LEU A 297 5.63 33.51 -2.52
C LEU A 297 5.24 34.76 -3.35
N GLN A 298 5.85 35.91 -3.06
CA GLN A 298 5.65 37.13 -3.84
C GLN A 298 6.24 37.00 -5.25
N ALA A 299 7.41 36.37 -5.40
CA ALA A 299 8.01 36.13 -6.70
C ALA A 299 7.12 35.23 -7.59
N ASP A 300 6.58 34.14 -7.03
CA ASP A 300 5.64 33.25 -7.73
C ASP A 300 4.27 33.91 -8.00
N ALA A 301 3.78 34.74 -7.10
CA ALA A 301 2.51 35.43 -7.31
C ALA A 301 2.60 36.45 -8.45
N VAL A 302 3.74 37.17 -8.56
CA VAL A 302 3.98 38.12 -9.65
C VAL A 302 4.03 37.43 -11.01
N THR A 303 4.61 36.23 -11.11
CA THR A 303 4.64 35.47 -12.37
C THR A 303 3.25 34.99 -12.80
N GLU A 304 2.33 34.81 -11.85
CA GLU A 304 0.93 34.46 -12.09
C GLU A 304 -0.03 35.67 -12.13
N GLY A 305 0.48 36.91 -12.02
CA GLY A 305 -0.33 38.12 -12.01
C GLY A 305 -1.24 38.27 -10.78
N LYS A 306 -0.83 37.69 -9.65
CA LYS A 306 -1.54 37.70 -8.36
C LYS A 306 -0.78 38.55 -7.34
N ASP A 307 -1.52 39.14 -6.40
CA ASP A 307 -0.94 39.85 -5.26
C ASP A 307 -1.05 39.01 -3.98
N VAL A 308 0.06 38.92 -3.23
CA VAL A 308 0.08 38.31 -1.89
C VAL A 308 0.01 39.42 -0.85
N VAL A 309 -1.13 39.49 -0.16
CA VAL A 309 -1.35 40.43 0.94
C VAL A 309 -1.27 39.67 2.27
N PHE A 310 -0.31 40.06 3.12
CA PHE A 310 -0.24 39.59 4.49
C PHE A 310 -0.68 40.71 5.45
N PRO A 311 -1.70 40.49 6.31
CA PRO A 311 -2.19 41.53 7.20
C PRO A 311 -1.11 41.93 8.24
N PRO A 312 -1.04 43.23 8.61
CA PRO A 312 0.04 43.77 9.44
C PRO A 312 -0.05 43.41 10.94
N GLU A 313 -1.09 42.69 11.34
CA GLU A 313 -1.20 42.22 12.72
C GLU A 313 -0.16 41.12 12.94
N LYS A 314 0.79 41.36 13.85
CA LYS A 314 1.68 40.30 14.35
C LYS A 314 0.77 39.13 14.73
N LEU A 315 0.97 37.98 14.09
CA LEU A 315 0.37 36.75 14.59
C LEU A 315 0.76 36.69 16.06
N ARG A 316 -0.24 36.65 16.97
CA ARG A 316 0.01 36.51 18.42
C ARG A 316 1.10 35.45 18.55
N ARG A 317 2.16 35.70 19.36
CA ARG A 317 3.27 34.76 19.58
C ARG A 317 2.70 33.37 19.89
N LEU A 318 2.46 32.61 18.84
CA LEU A 318 1.88 31.29 18.84
C LEU A 318 3.10 30.42 18.74
N LEU A 319 3.57 30.01 19.90
CA LEU A 319 4.55 28.94 19.98
C LEU A 319 3.84 27.70 19.46
N TRP A 320 4.08 27.35 18.20
CA TRP A 320 3.50 26.16 17.62
C TRP A 320 4.21 24.94 18.22
N MET A 321 3.49 24.17 19.03
CA MET A 321 3.87 22.82 19.43
C MET A 321 2.99 21.82 18.68
N PRO A 322 3.51 21.02 17.74
CA PRO A 322 2.75 19.92 17.17
C PRO A 322 2.61 18.82 18.23
N GLY A 323 1.41 18.64 18.79
CA GLY A 323 1.11 17.48 19.64
C GLY A 323 0.28 17.72 20.91
N ILE A 324 -0.24 18.93 21.17
CA ILE A 324 -1.19 19.13 22.27
C ILE A 324 -2.58 19.38 21.68
N SER A 325 -3.29 18.30 21.38
CA SER A 325 -4.76 18.34 21.41
C SER A 325 -5.17 18.51 22.87
N GLY A 326 -5.94 19.55 23.15
CA GLY A 326 -6.34 19.95 24.50
C GLY A 326 -7.04 18.85 25.30
N ARG A 327 -6.89 18.94 26.62
CA ARG A 327 -7.95 18.56 27.56
C ARG A 327 -8.87 19.74 27.78
#